data_AF-A0AAD6SJY6-F1
#
_entry.id   AF-A0AAD6SJY6-F1
#
_cell.length_a   1.000
_cell.length_b   1.000
_cell.length_c   1.000
_cell.angle_alpha   90.00
_cell.angle_beta   90.00
_cell.angle_gamma   90.00
#
_symmetry.space_group_name_H-M   'P 1'
#
loop_
_entity.id
_entity.type
_entity.pdbx_description
1 polymer ?
#
loop_
_entity_poly.entity_id
_entity_poly.type
_entity_poly.pdbx_seq_one_letter_code
_entity_poly.pdbx_strand_id
1 'polypeptide(L)'
;MYQFCFQRGLREVWGYMWTAWYCPTKFRLWVRSSEPKFIGRWRTTMSVENFWRNLKHETLHHFVHPRLDQLVYLIAVEVLPYTEAKMQIFESDFRPGRAKALTPYRKAFKKCWKKLALRPLGTQVYIVNLSTWTCSCGQQKYNTFLLCKHLVQAVLAPHPDFFRQVVRRRVAPFYSHCLLVPKDGSELHVVDSGSVSDGDDDDIVGATPTPSLGRGTKRKREDVCTHIFEWLDELLNNFSGLQHGVEAGLAILRTQVNHPREAKIFLSSMKAQNIGGDLAAMGSDVRRLMETGTVRTTTWAQKGKKASAKYTRNTMGVHIP
;
A
#
# COMPACT_ATOMS: atom_id res chain seq x y z
N MET A 1 -14.50 12.76 -17.83
CA MET A 1 -14.00 14.14 -17.72
C MET A 1 -13.83 14.84 -19.07
N TYR A 2 -13.20 14.23 -20.07
CA TYR A 2 -13.07 14.85 -21.41
C TYR A 2 -14.40 15.39 -21.96
N GLN A 3 -15.45 14.55 -22.03
CA GLN A 3 -16.77 14.94 -22.52
C GLN A 3 -17.39 16.10 -21.73
N PHE A 4 -17.17 16.16 -20.42
CA PHE A 4 -17.64 17.25 -19.56
C PHE A 4 -16.95 18.58 -19.90
N CYS A 5 -15.64 18.57 -20.10
CA CYS A 5 -14.90 19.77 -20.49
C CYS A 5 -15.24 20.20 -21.93
N PHE A 6 -15.45 19.25 -22.83
CA PHE A 6 -15.84 19.50 -24.21
C PHE A 6 -17.21 20.17 -24.32
N GLN A 7 -18.22 19.62 -23.65
CA GLN A 7 -19.58 20.16 -23.64
C GLN A 7 -19.68 21.57 -23.04
N ARG A 8 -18.75 21.93 -22.15
CA ARG A 8 -18.73 23.24 -21.47
C ARG A 8 -17.70 24.22 -22.03
N GLY A 9 -17.02 23.87 -23.13
CA GLY A 9 -16.00 24.73 -23.73
C GLY A 9 -14.74 24.94 -22.88
N LEU A 10 -14.52 24.12 -21.84
CA LEU A 10 -13.40 24.24 -20.90
C LEU A 10 -12.13 23.57 -21.44
N ARG A 11 -11.66 24.05 -22.59
CA ARG A 11 -10.53 23.47 -23.33
C ARG A 11 -9.21 23.59 -22.57
N GLU A 12 -9.00 24.71 -21.89
CA GLU A 12 -7.81 25.00 -21.08
C GLU A 12 -7.73 24.08 -19.85
N VAL A 13 -8.87 23.89 -19.18
CA VAL A 13 -8.99 22.97 -18.04
C VAL A 13 -8.67 21.54 -18.49
N TRP A 14 -9.15 21.12 -19.67
CA TRP A 14 -8.79 19.82 -20.22
C TRP A 14 -7.29 19.73 -20.55
N GLY A 15 -6.68 20.75 -21.14
CA GLY A 15 -5.24 20.78 -21.42
C GLY A 15 -4.40 20.63 -20.15
N TYR A 16 -4.77 21.34 -19.09
CA TYR A 16 -4.13 21.21 -17.77
C TYR A 16 -4.34 19.81 -17.17
N MET A 17 -5.58 19.31 -17.14
CA MET A 17 -5.89 17.99 -16.60
C MET A 17 -5.20 16.87 -17.39
N TRP A 18 -5.11 16.99 -18.72
CA TRP A 18 -4.41 16.01 -19.55
C TRP A 18 -2.93 15.96 -19.23
N THR A 19 -2.24 17.09 -19.27
CA THR A 19 -0.79 17.16 -19.04
C THR A 19 -0.41 16.73 -17.63
N ALA A 20 -1.20 17.12 -16.63
CA ALA A 20 -0.85 16.87 -15.24
C ALA A 20 -1.38 15.52 -14.73
N TRP A 21 -2.56 15.06 -15.15
CA TRP A 21 -3.27 13.93 -14.51
C TRP A 21 -3.60 12.80 -15.49
N TYR A 22 -4.12 13.08 -16.69
CA TYR A 22 -4.62 12.05 -17.62
C TYR A 22 -3.60 11.56 -18.67
N CYS A 23 -2.39 12.10 -18.73
CA CYS A 23 -1.38 11.63 -19.67
C CYS A 23 -0.89 10.22 -19.29
N PRO A 24 -0.52 9.35 -20.24
CA PRO A 24 -0.23 7.93 -19.98
C PRO A 24 0.80 7.66 -18.87
N THR A 25 1.79 8.56 -18.72
CA THR A 25 2.83 8.47 -17.69
C THR A 25 2.30 8.78 -16.29
N LYS A 26 1.39 9.75 -16.16
CA LYS A 26 0.74 10.13 -14.88
C LYS A 26 -0.51 9.30 -14.60
N PHE A 27 -1.14 8.78 -15.65
CA PHE A 27 -2.29 7.87 -15.60
C PHE A 27 -1.99 6.68 -14.69
N ARG A 28 -0.82 6.05 -14.87
CA ARG A 28 -0.33 4.95 -14.02
C ARG A 28 -0.20 5.32 -12.54
N LEU A 29 0.01 6.60 -12.21
CA LEU A 29 0.20 7.07 -10.84
C LEU A 29 -1.13 7.35 -10.11
N TRP A 30 -2.16 7.85 -10.80
CA TRP A 30 -3.49 8.08 -10.19
C TRP A 30 -4.44 6.88 -10.35
N VAL A 31 -4.25 6.00 -11.32
CA VAL A 31 -4.97 4.71 -11.46
C VAL A 31 -4.64 3.70 -10.34
N ARG A 32 -4.16 4.18 -9.19
CA ARG A 32 -4.05 3.42 -7.95
C ARG A 32 -5.38 3.22 -7.21
N SER A 33 -6.50 3.19 -7.94
CA SER A 33 -7.45 2.12 -7.68
C SER A 33 -7.01 0.99 -8.61
N SER A 34 -6.11 0.14 -8.12
CA SER A 34 -5.36 -0.87 -8.89
C SER A 34 -6.23 -1.80 -9.73
N GLU A 35 -7.54 -1.83 -9.48
CA GLU A 35 -8.55 -2.49 -10.29
C GLU A 35 -9.75 -1.54 -10.43
N PRO A 36 -10.27 -1.31 -11.65
CA PRO A 36 -11.48 -0.51 -11.87
C PRO A 36 -12.75 -1.14 -11.27
N LYS A 37 -12.71 -2.45 -11.00
CA LYS A 37 -13.80 -3.23 -10.39
C LYS A 37 -13.81 -3.19 -8.86
N PHE A 38 -12.71 -2.78 -8.21
CA PHE A 38 -12.60 -2.81 -6.74
C PHE A 38 -12.62 -1.40 -6.14
N ILE A 39 -13.42 -1.21 -5.10
CA ILE A 39 -13.37 0.00 -4.27
C ILE A 39 -12.32 -0.17 -3.16
N GLY A 40 -11.37 0.75 -3.05
CA GLY A 40 -10.37 0.74 -1.98
C GLY A 40 -11.00 0.78 -0.57
N ARG A 41 -10.56 -0.11 0.33
CA ARG A 41 -11.01 -0.15 1.74
C ARG A 41 -10.45 1.00 2.57
N TRP A 42 -9.18 1.36 2.32
CA TRP A 42 -8.43 2.34 3.08
C TRP A 42 -7.74 3.35 2.16
N ARG A 43 -7.60 4.60 2.61
CA ARG A 43 -6.68 5.55 1.98
C ARG A 43 -5.27 5.20 2.47
N THR A 44 -4.51 4.45 1.69
CA THR A 44 -3.15 3.99 2.04
C THR A 44 -2.22 5.14 2.42
N THR A 45 -2.42 6.33 1.84
CA THR A 45 -1.65 7.54 2.17
C THR A 45 -1.76 7.92 3.65
N MET A 46 -2.96 7.83 4.23
CA MET A 46 -3.18 8.20 5.63
C MET A 46 -2.54 7.22 6.62
N SER A 47 -2.55 5.93 6.31
CA SER A 47 -1.91 4.91 7.17
C SER A 47 -0.39 5.05 7.16
N VAL A 48 0.19 5.30 5.98
CA VAL A 48 1.63 5.54 5.83
C VAL A 48 2.04 6.83 6.55
N GLU A 49 1.30 7.93 6.37
CA GLU A 49 1.54 9.17 7.13
C GLU A 49 1.45 8.96 8.64
N ASN A 50 0.47 8.19 9.10
CA ASN A 50 0.32 7.89 10.51
C ASN A 50 1.47 7.05 11.08
N PHE A 51 1.95 6.06 10.31
CA PHE A 51 3.13 5.28 10.67
C PHE A 51 4.36 6.20 10.82
N TRP A 52 4.65 7.04 9.83
CA TRP A 52 5.78 7.97 9.89
C TRP A 52 5.65 8.99 11.02
N ARG A 53 4.43 9.43 11.34
CA ARG A 53 4.16 10.28 12.50
C ARG A 53 4.52 9.55 13.80
N ASN A 54 4.04 8.33 13.99
CA ASN A 54 4.35 7.56 15.20
C ASN A 54 5.84 7.28 15.32
N LEU A 55 6.49 6.86 14.23
CA LEU A 55 7.93 6.65 14.19
C LEU A 55 8.70 7.91 14.64
N LYS A 56 8.30 9.08 14.14
CA LYS A 56 8.94 10.35 14.49
C LYS A 56 8.75 10.74 15.96
N HIS A 57 7.54 10.58 16.49
CA HIS A 57 7.21 11.07 17.83
C HIS A 57 7.50 10.06 18.95
N GLU A 58 7.36 8.76 18.70
CA GLU A 58 7.56 7.73 19.72
C GLU A 58 9.02 7.25 19.72
N THR A 59 9.59 6.96 18.55
CA THR A 59 10.92 6.34 18.45
C THR A 59 12.04 7.36 18.19
N LEU A 60 11.81 8.31 17.28
CA LEU A 60 12.88 9.22 16.81
C LEU A 60 12.94 10.56 17.57
N HIS A 61 12.20 10.73 18.65
CA HIS A 61 12.09 12.02 19.35
C HIS A 61 13.41 12.52 19.94
N HIS A 62 14.34 11.61 20.26
CA HIS A 62 15.69 11.95 20.73
C HIS A 62 16.74 12.01 19.63
N PHE A 63 16.41 11.59 18.40
CA PHE A 63 17.37 11.51 17.30
C PHE A 63 17.21 12.70 16.35
N VAL A 64 18.20 13.59 16.36
CA VAL A 64 18.31 14.65 15.36
C VAL A 64 18.99 14.07 14.13
N HIS A 65 18.20 13.75 13.09
CA HIS A 65 18.67 13.18 11.82
C HIS A 65 19.41 11.83 11.97
N PRO A 66 18.70 10.75 12.35
CA PRO A 66 19.31 9.43 12.43
C PRO A 66 19.91 9.00 11.09
N ARG A 67 21.06 8.32 11.13
CA ARG A 67 21.62 7.65 9.94
C ARG A 67 20.64 6.58 9.45
N LEU A 68 20.66 6.28 8.15
CA LEU A 68 19.74 5.32 7.55
C LEU A 68 19.81 3.95 8.24
N ASP A 69 21.02 3.44 8.50
CA ASP A 69 21.21 2.13 9.14
C ASP A 69 20.62 2.09 10.56
N GLN A 70 20.80 3.18 11.31
CA GLN A 70 20.22 3.32 12.65
C GLN A 70 18.70 3.40 12.60
N LEU A 71 18.15 4.11 11.62
CA LEU A 71 16.71 4.16 11.39
C LEU A 71 16.15 2.76 11.07
N VAL A 72 16.81 2.01 10.19
CA VAL A 72 16.41 0.64 9.83
C VAL A 72 16.48 -0.27 11.06
N TYR A 73 17.54 -0.18 11.86
CA TYR A 73 17.69 -0.93 13.11
C TYR A 73 16.55 -0.61 14.09
N LEU A 74 16.24 0.67 14.33
CA LEU A 74 15.15 1.08 15.22
C LEU A 74 13.79 0.59 14.73
N ILE A 75 13.55 0.64 13.41
CA ILE A 75 12.32 0.10 12.83
C ILE A 75 12.24 -1.41 13.09
N ALA A 76 13.32 -2.16 12.82
CA ALA A 76 13.34 -3.61 12.94
C ALA A 76 13.22 -4.10 14.39
N VAL A 77 13.88 -3.42 15.34
CA VAL A 77 14.04 -3.91 16.71
C VAL A 77 12.99 -3.32 17.66
N GLU A 78 12.53 -2.09 17.45
CA GLU A 78 11.59 -1.44 18.36
C GLU A 78 10.19 -1.33 17.75
N VAL A 79 10.10 -0.76 16.55
CA VAL A 79 8.80 -0.39 15.97
C VAL A 79 8.05 -1.63 15.50
N LEU A 80 8.70 -2.53 14.77
CA LEU A 80 8.07 -3.73 14.24
C LEU A 80 7.53 -4.64 15.37
N PRO A 81 8.33 -5.04 16.38
CA PRO A 81 7.81 -5.90 17.46
C PRO A 81 6.69 -5.23 18.26
N TYR A 82 6.76 -3.92 18.47
CA TYR A 82 5.67 -3.17 19.11
C TYR A 82 4.39 -3.18 18.26
N THR A 83 4.50 -2.98 16.95
CA THR A 83 3.35 -3.06 16.06
C THR A 83 2.80 -4.48 15.99
N GLU A 84 3.65 -5.51 15.98
CA GLU A 84 3.26 -6.91 15.99
C GLU A 84 2.48 -7.26 17.28
N ALA A 85 2.99 -6.89 18.45
CA ALA A 85 2.30 -7.08 19.71
C ALA A 85 0.92 -6.37 19.76
N LYS A 86 0.79 -5.22 19.09
CA LYS A 86 -0.51 -4.55 18.91
C LYS A 86 -1.41 -5.28 17.93
N MET A 87 -0.85 -5.84 16.86
CA MET A 87 -1.60 -6.60 15.84
C MET A 87 -2.14 -7.92 16.41
N GLN A 88 -1.41 -8.56 17.32
CA GLN A 88 -1.86 -9.77 18.04
C GLN A 88 -3.21 -9.56 18.74
N ILE A 89 -3.58 -8.32 19.13
CA ILE A 89 -4.89 -8.03 19.72
C ILE A 89 -6.07 -8.43 18.80
N PHE A 90 -5.83 -8.46 17.50
CA PHE A 90 -6.83 -8.82 16.49
C PHE A 90 -6.86 -10.32 16.17
N GLU A 91 -5.87 -11.10 16.62
CA GLU A 91 -5.85 -12.55 16.41
C GLU A 91 -7.01 -13.24 17.12
N SER A 92 -7.47 -14.35 16.54
CA SER A 92 -8.59 -15.14 17.07
C SER A 92 -8.33 -15.66 18.48
N ASP A 93 -7.07 -15.95 18.78
CA ASP A 93 -6.62 -16.66 19.98
C ASP A 93 -6.16 -15.70 21.08
N PHE A 94 -6.18 -14.40 20.79
CA PHE A 94 -5.76 -13.38 21.75
C PHE A 94 -6.75 -13.29 22.91
N ARG A 95 -6.32 -13.76 24.09
CA ARG A 95 -7.09 -13.82 25.34
C ARG A 95 -8.37 -14.66 25.20
N PRO A 96 -8.26 -16.00 25.16
CA PRO A 96 -9.39 -16.91 24.88
C PRO A 96 -10.54 -16.84 25.89
N GLY A 97 -10.30 -16.29 27.10
CA GLY A 97 -11.33 -16.10 28.14
C GLY A 97 -12.11 -14.79 28.06
N ARG A 98 -11.84 -13.90 27.09
CA ARG A 98 -12.53 -12.61 26.95
C ARG A 98 -13.33 -12.57 25.65
N ALA A 99 -14.52 -11.98 25.70
CA ALA A 99 -15.27 -11.68 24.48
C ALA A 99 -14.43 -10.81 23.54
N LYS A 100 -14.34 -11.23 22.27
CA LYS A 100 -13.57 -10.53 21.23
C LYS A 100 -14.03 -9.08 21.11
N ALA A 101 -13.09 -8.15 21.25
CA ALA A 101 -13.37 -6.74 21.09
C ALA A 101 -13.73 -6.43 19.63
N LEU A 102 -14.75 -5.61 19.41
CA LEU A 102 -15.03 -5.10 18.07
C LEU A 102 -13.86 -4.24 17.60
N THR A 103 -13.41 -4.47 16.36
CA THR A 103 -12.41 -3.61 15.71
C THR A 103 -12.91 -2.16 15.65
N PRO A 104 -12.02 -1.15 15.58
CA PRO A 104 -12.43 0.25 15.43
C PRO A 104 -13.40 0.46 14.25
N TYR A 105 -13.16 -0.23 13.14
CA TYR A 105 -14.07 -0.27 11.99
C TYR A 105 -15.47 -0.78 12.39
N ARG A 106 -15.56 -1.96 13.02
CA ARG A 106 -16.84 -2.57 13.44
C ARG A 106 -17.59 -1.68 14.45
N LYS A 107 -16.88 -1.02 15.37
CA LYS A 107 -17.47 -0.05 16.32
C LYS A 107 -18.07 1.16 15.59
N ALA A 108 -17.32 1.76 14.67
CA ALA A 108 -17.77 2.92 13.90
C ALA A 108 -18.93 2.56 12.96
N PHE A 109 -18.86 1.40 12.31
CA PHE A 109 -19.94 0.83 11.50
C PHE A 109 -21.21 0.64 12.33
N LYS A 110 -21.13 -0.04 13.48
CA LYS A 110 -22.26 -0.27 14.39
C LYS A 110 -22.89 1.05 14.86
N LYS A 111 -22.07 2.06 15.19
CA LYS A 111 -22.55 3.40 15.57
C LYS A 111 -23.31 4.07 14.41
N CYS A 112 -22.75 4.02 13.20
CA CYS A 112 -23.39 4.58 12.01
C CYS A 112 -24.72 3.87 11.71
N TRP A 113 -24.73 2.54 11.75
CA TRP A 113 -25.92 1.71 11.56
C TRP A 113 -27.04 2.10 12.51
N LYS A 114 -26.78 2.14 13.82
CA LYS A 114 -27.77 2.53 14.84
C LYS A 114 -28.33 3.93 14.58
N LYS A 115 -27.47 4.89 14.21
CA LYS A 115 -27.89 6.26 13.87
C LYS A 115 -28.82 6.29 12.65
N LEU A 116 -28.56 5.47 11.64
CA LEU A 116 -29.37 5.40 10.42
C LEU A 116 -30.68 4.64 10.64
N ALA A 117 -30.66 3.59 11.47
CA ALA A 117 -31.84 2.80 11.81
C ALA A 117 -32.91 3.64 12.52
N LEU A 118 -32.51 4.65 13.30
CA LEU A 118 -33.42 5.55 14.01
C LEU A 118 -33.91 6.75 13.18
N ARG A 119 -33.36 7.00 11.99
CA ARG A 119 -33.72 8.19 11.20
C ARG A 119 -35.06 8.00 10.49
N PRO A 120 -35.99 8.97 10.55
CA PRO A 120 -37.25 8.86 9.81
C PRO A 120 -37.01 8.80 8.29
N LEU A 121 -37.80 7.97 7.61
CA LEU A 121 -37.86 7.98 6.15
C LEU A 121 -38.58 9.24 5.69
N GLY A 122 -38.14 9.78 4.55
CA GLY A 122 -38.83 10.90 3.93
C GLY A 122 -39.99 10.40 3.07
N THR A 123 -40.74 11.32 2.49
CA THR A 123 -41.89 11.02 1.61
C THR A 123 -41.47 10.44 0.26
N GLN A 124 -40.23 10.65 -0.18
CA GLN A 124 -39.73 10.15 -1.46
C GLN A 124 -39.44 8.65 -1.39
N VAL A 125 -39.99 7.90 -2.34
CA VAL A 125 -39.72 6.48 -2.53
C VAL A 125 -38.44 6.32 -3.34
N TYR A 126 -37.53 5.50 -2.84
CA TYR A 126 -36.28 5.17 -3.52
C TYR A 126 -36.22 3.67 -3.79
N ILE A 127 -35.58 3.30 -4.90
CA ILE A 127 -35.34 1.90 -5.26
C ILE A 127 -34.19 1.42 -4.37
N VAL A 128 -34.44 0.36 -3.61
CA VAL A 128 -33.48 -0.31 -2.75
C VAL A 128 -33.28 -1.72 -3.29
N ASN A 129 -32.03 -2.08 -3.58
CA ASN A 129 -31.69 -3.42 -4.02
C ASN A 129 -30.77 -4.05 -2.96
N LEU A 130 -31.31 -5.00 -2.19
CA LEU A 130 -30.57 -5.66 -1.11
C LEU A 130 -29.58 -6.71 -1.63
N SER A 131 -29.83 -7.32 -2.78
CA SER A 131 -28.92 -8.31 -3.38
C SER A 131 -27.61 -7.72 -3.88
N THR A 132 -27.61 -6.46 -4.27
CA THR A 132 -26.39 -5.68 -4.64
C THR A 132 -25.96 -4.70 -3.54
N TRP A 133 -26.77 -4.56 -2.49
CA TRP A 133 -26.60 -3.55 -1.43
C TRP A 133 -26.50 -2.11 -1.98
N THR A 134 -27.45 -1.72 -2.83
CA THR A 134 -27.47 -0.39 -3.48
C THR A 134 -28.79 0.35 -3.27
N CYS A 135 -28.73 1.68 -3.26
CA CYS A 135 -29.91 2.54 -3.13
C CYS A 135 -29.82 3.78 -4.00
N SER A 136 -30.93 4.14 -4.66
CA SER A 136 -31.01 5.30 -5.56
C SER A 136 -31.03 6.66 -4.86
N CYS A 137 -31.07 6.72 -3.52
CA CYS A 137 -31.17 7.98 -2.77
C CYS A 137 -29.94 8.90 -2.83
N GLY A 138 -28.84 8.47 -3.46
CA GLY A 138 -27.60 9.24 -3.60
C GLY A 138 -26.81 9.44 -2.29
N GLN A 139 -27.43 9.30 -1.12
CA GLN A 139 -26.78 9.47 0.19
C GLN A 139 -25.78 8.35 0.52
N GLN A 140 -25.95 7.18 -0.10
CA GLN A 140 -25.10 6.01 0.12
C GLN A 140 -23.62 6.32 -0.14
N LYS A 141 -23.32 7.06 -1.22
CA LYS A 141 -21.94 7.39 -1.65
C LYS A 141 -21.20 8.33 -0.70
N TYR A 142 -21.93 9.11 0.10
CA TYR A 142 -21.35 10.06 1.05
C TYR A 142 -21.05 9.40 2.41
N ASN A 143 -21.53 8.18 2.63
CA ASN A 143 -21.23 7.43 3.83
C ASN A 143 -19.96 6.59 3.62
N THR A 144 -19.02 6.66 4.56
CA THR A 144 -17.78 5.86 4.55
C THR A 144 -18.03 4.36 4.54
N PHE A 145 -19.18 3.93 5.07
CA PHE A 145 -19.62 2.54 5.13
C PHE A 145 -20.63 2.17 4.05
N LEU A 146 -20.86 3.03 3.04
CA LEU A 146 -21.85 2.78 1.99
C LEU A 146 -23.25 2.43 2.54
N LEU A 147 -23.62 3.03 3.68
CA LEU A 147 -24.92 2.89 4.32
C LEU A 147 -25.81 4.11 4.04
N CYS A 148 -27.08 3.88 3.81
CA CYS A 148 -28.13 4.90 3.85
C CYS A 148 -29.27 4.44 4.75
N LYS A 149 -30.16 5.37 5.15
CA LYS A 149 -31.31 5.03 6.01
C LYS A 149 -32.25 4.02 5.35
N HIS A 150 -32.44 4.10 4.03
CA HIS A 150 -33.30 3.19 3.27
C HIS A 150 -32.77 1.75 3.30
N LEU A 151 -31.47 1.53 3.06
CA LEU A 151 -30.85 0.21 3.14
C LEU A 151 -30.93 -0.39 4.54
N VAL A 152 -30.59 0.41 5.56
CA VAL A 152 -30.56 -0.06 6.95
C VAL A 152 -31.96 -0.43 7.45
N GLN A 153 -33.00 0.30 7.01
CA GLN A 153 -34.38 0.06 7.45
C GLN A 153 -35.15 -0.93 6.59
N ALA A 154 -34.63 -1.31 5.42
CA ALA A 154 -35.16 -2.38 4.58
C ALA A 154 -34.82 -3.79 5.13
N VAL A 155 -33.87 -3.88 6.06
CA VAL A 155 -33.48 -5.12 6.75
C VAL A 155 -34.06 -5.12 8.17
N LEU A 156 -34.35 -6.32 8.70
CA LEU A 156 -34.66 -6.49 10.12
C LEU A 156 -33.48 -6.10 11.01
N ALA A 157 -33.75 -5.84 12.28
CA ALA A 157 -32.69 -5.54 13.25
C ALA A 157 -31.72 -6.74 13.34
N PRO A 158 -30.45 -6.57 12.95
CA PRO A 158 -29.53 -7.70 12.86
C PRO A 158 -29.09 -8.18 14.24
N HIS A 159 -28.82 -9.48 14.37
CA HIS A 159 -28.28 -10.09 15.59
C HIS A 159 -26.95 -9.42 16.00
N PRO A 160 -26.60 -9.31 17.30
CA PRO A 160 -25.34 -8.72 17.74
C PRO A 160 -24.07 -9.31 17.09
N ASP A 161 -24.10 -10.60 16.72
CA ASP A 161 -22.98 -11.28 16.06
C ASP A 161 -22.71 -10.79 14.64
N PHE A 162 -23.72 -10.27 13.94
CA PHE A 162 -23.52 -9.61 12.64
C PHE A 162 -22.46 -8.51 12.74
N PHE A 163 -22.50 -7.68 13.80
CA PHE A 163 -21.51 -6.62 13.97
C PHE A 163 -20.10 -7.14 14.29
N ARG A 164 -19.97 -8.39 14.75
CA ARG A 164 -18.69 -9.06 14.98
C ARG A 164 -18.12 -9.65 13.70
N GLN A 165 -18.98 -10.07 12.78
CA GLN A 165 -18.59 -10.76 11.54
C GLN A 165 -18.66 -9.86 10.30
N VAL A 166 -19.19 -8.64 10.42
CA VAL A 166 -19.34 -7.74 9.28
C VAL A 166 -17.99 -7.38 8.64
N VAL A 167 -17.90 -7.63 7.35
CA VAL A 167 -16.77 -7.25 6.48
C VAL A 167 -17.33 -6.48 5.28
N ARG A 168 -16.64 -5.41 4.88
CA ARG A 168 -16.98 -4.66 3.68
C ARG A 168 -16.27 -5.25 2.47
N ARG A 169 -17.05 -5.68 1.49
CA ARG A 169 -16.57 -6.15 0.19
C ARG A 169 -16.20 -4.96 -0.69
N ARG A 170 -15.27 -5.20 -1.62
CA ARG A 170 -14.83 -4.20 -2.61
C ARG A 170 -15.71 -4.19 -3.87
N VAL A 171 -16.53 -5.22 -4.06
CA VAL A 171 -17.49 -5.42 -5.16
C VAL A 171 -18.89 -5.56 -4.56
N ALA A 172 -19.91 -5.23 -5.33
CA ALA A 172 -21.29 -5.52 -4.97
C ALA A 172 -21.54 -7.06 -4.96
N PRO A 173 -22.32 -7.58 -3.99
CA PRO A 173 -22.88 -6.87 -2.84
C PRO A 173 -21.81 -6.40 -1.86
N PHE A 174 -21.87 -5.13 -1.44
CA PHE A 174 -20.88 -4.56 -0.52
C PHE A 174 -20.94 -5.19 0.88
N TYR A 175 -22.12 -5.68 1.27
CA TYR A 175 -22.35 -6.46 2.49
C TYR A 175 -23.25 -7.63 2.14
N SER A 176 -22.89 -8.81 2.62
CA SER A 176 -23.68 -10.03 2.53
C SER A 176 -23.42 -10.83 3.80
N HIS A 177 -24.49 -11.27 4.46
CA HIS A 177 -24.38 -12.01 5.71
C HIS A 177 -25.65 -12.82 5.92
N CYS A 178 -25.54 -14.06 6.39
CA CYS A 178 -26.71 -14.92 6.65
C CYS A 178 -27.70 -14.30 7.66
N LEU A 179 -27.17 -13.57 8.65
CA LEU A 179 -27.98 -12.84 9.64
C LEU A 179 -28.62 -11.53 9.14
N LEU A 180 -28.46 -11.15 7.87
CA LEU A 180 -29.15 -10.01 7.27
C LEU A 180 -30.41 -10.48 6.57
N VAL A 181 -31.56 -10.30 7.22
CA VAL A 181 -32.87 -10.72 6.71
C VAL A 181 -33.67 -9.53 6.21
N PRO A 182 -34.04 -9.47 4.91
CA PRO A 182 -34.95 -8.47 4.38
C PRO A 182 -36.28 -8.45 5.13
N LYS A 183 -36.88 -7.26 5.31
CA LYS A 183 -38.24 -7.16 5.86
C LYS A 183 -39.30 -7.75 4.94
N ASP A 184 -39.04 -7.74 3.65
CA ASP A 184 -39.95 -8.23 2.62
C ASP A 184 -40.00 -9.77 2.55
N GLY A 185 -39.26 -10.48 3.41
CA GLY A 185 -39.23 -11.94 3.48
C GLY A 185 -38.48 -12.63 2.35
N SER A 186 -37.91 -11.87 1.40
CA SER A 186 -37.11 -12.41 0.31
C SER A 186 -35.80 -13.03 0.84
N GLU A 187 -35.46 -14.23 0.39
CA GLU A 187 -34.16 -14.82 0.71
C GLU A 187 -33.05 -14.00 0.04
N LEU A 188 -32.06 -13.59 0.83
CA LEU A 188 -30.86 -12.97 0.29
C LEU A 188 -29.96 -14.09 -0.25
N HIS A 189 -29.78 -14.18 -1.56
CA HIS A 189 -28.76 -15.06 -2.13
C HIS A 189 -27.39 -14.65 -1.57
N VAL A 190 -26.84 -15.47 -0.67
CA VAL A 190 -25.44 -15.40 -0.28
C VAL A 190 -24.65 -15.91 -1.48
N VAL A 191 -24.20 -14.99 -2.32
CA VAL A 191 -23.34 -15.35 -3.46
C VAL A 191 -22.08 -16.00 -2.89
N ASP A 192 -21.83 -17.22 -3.39
CA ASP A 192 -20.67 -18.05 -3.07
C ASP A 192 -19.38 -17.21 -3.13
N SER A 193 -18.52 -17.52 -2.18
CA SER A 193 -17.36 -16.75 -1.77
C SER A 193 -16.30 -16.73 -2.86
N GLY A 194 -16.49 -15.90 -3.89
CA GLY A 194 -15.39 -15.44 -4.71
C GLY A 194 -14.32 -14.87 -3.78
N SER A 195 -13.11 -15.43 -3.86
CA SER A 195 -12.02 -15.22 -2.90
C SER A 195 -11.86 -13.74 -2.58
N VAL A 196 -12.10 -13.37 -1.33
CA VAL A 196 -11.65 -12.09 -0.78
C VAL A 196 -10.15 -12.23 -0.53
N SER A 197 -9.37 -12.51 -1.57
CA SER A 197 -7.90 -12.62 -1.49
C SER A 197 -7.27 -11.21 -1.42
N ASP A 198 -7.68 -10.46 -0.40
CA ASP A 198 -7.00 -9.27 0.11
C ASP A 198 -6.53 -9.52 1.56
N GLY A 199 -6.41 -10.79 2.00
CA GLY A 199 -5.67 -11.18 3.21
C GLY A 199 -6.40 -11.06 4.54
N ASP A 200 -7.73 -11.17 4.58
CA ASP A 200 -8.52 -11.17 5.84
C ASP A 200 -9.43 -12.42 5.96
N ASP A 201 -9.05 -13.55 5.35
CA ASP A 201 -9.79 -14.80 5.46
C ASP A 201 -9.50 -15.47 6.82
N ASP A 202 -10.10 -14.94 7.89
CA ASP A 202 -10.42 -15.79 9.05
C ASP A 202 -11.66 -16.60 8.65
N ASP A 203 -11.42 -17.83 8.22
CA ASP A 203 -12.37 -18.88 7.86
C ASP A 203 -13.82 -18.65 8.33
N ILE A 204 -14.65 -18.12 7.43
CA ILE A 204 -16.11 -18.32 7.48
C ILE A 204 -16.38 -19.67 6.82
N VAL A 205 -15.94 -20.75 7.45
CA VAL A 205 -16.38 -22.11 7.09
C VAL A 205 -16.86 -22.82 8.36
N GLY A 206 -18.16 -23.05 8.41
CA GLY A 206 -18.77 -24.24 8.99
C GLY A 206 -18.53 -24.49 10.48
N ALA A 207 -19.52 -24.15 11.30
CA ALA A 207 -19.76 -24.87 12.54
C ALA A 207 -20.02 -26.36 12.24
N THR A 208 -19.03 -27.20 12.46
CA THR A 208 -19.21 -28.64 12.75
C THR A 208 -18.43 -28.98 14.01
N PRO A 209 -19.04 -29.65 15.00
CA PRO A 209 -18.35 -30.05 16.21
C PRO A 209 -17.50 -31.29 15.91
N THR A 210 -16.19 -31.13 15.77
CA THR A 210 -15.25 -32.25 15.77
C THR A 210 -14.77 -32.56 17.19
N PRO A 211 -14.55 -33.84 17.51
CA PRO A 211 -14.38 -34.30 18.87
C PRO A 211 -12.98 -33.99 19.41
N SER A 212 -12.91 -33.87 20.72
CA SER A 212 -11.70 -33.73 21.54
C SER A 212 -10.51 -34.55 21.04
N LEU A 213 -9.41 -33.86 20.69
CA LEU A 213 -8.08 -34.46 20.57
C LEU A 213 -7.03 -33.53 21.15
N GLY A 214 -6.34 -34.03 22.18
CA GLY A 214 -4.88 -33.93 22.27
C GLY A 214 -4.24 -32.59 22.66
N ARG A 215 -4.15 -32.36 23.98
CA ARG A 215 -2.95 -31.97 24.72
C ARG A 215 -1.73 -31.48 23.90
N GLY A 216 -1.47 -30.17 23.99
CA GLY A 216 -0.16 -29.52 24.02
C GLY A 216 0.94 -29.97 23.05
N THR A 217 1.18 -29.18 22.00
CA THR A 217 2.52 -29.05 21.40
C THR A 217 2.94 -27.58 21.40
N LYS A 218 4.10 -27.33 22.02
CA LYS A 218 4.79 -26.03 22.01
C LYS A 218 5.06 -25.65 20.56
N ARG A 219 4.51 -24.52 20.08
CA ARG A 219 4.96 -23.90 18.83
C ARG A 219 6.46 -23.63 18.97
N LYS A 220 7.27 -24.29 18.12
CA LYS A 220 8.68 -23.94 17.95
C LYS A 220 8.74 -22.48 17.49
N ARG A 221 9.56 -21.70 18.17
CA ARG A 221 9.99 -20.38 17.75
C ARG A 221 10.76 -20.59 16.45
N GLU A 222 10.15 -20.28 15.30
CA GLU A 222 10.87 -20.26 14.04
C GLU A 222 11.85 -19.08 14.08
N ASP A 223 13.12 -19.38 13.80
CA ASP A 223 14.23 -18.46 13.93
C ASP A 223 14.13 -17.36 12.86
N VAL A 224 13.82 -16.13 13.30
CA VAL A 224 13.82 -14.89 12.51
C VAL A 224 15.11 -14.69 11.66
N CYS A 225 16.20 -15.38 12.00
CA CYS A 225 17.44 -15.37 11.22
C CYS A 225 17.30 -15.98 9.82
N THR A 226 16.55 -17.07 9.62
CA THR A 226 16.52 -17.76 8.30
C THR A 226 15.88 -16.88 7.22
N HIS A 227 14.87 -16.11 7.58
CA HIS A 227 14.15 -15.23 6.66
C HIS A 227 14.97 -14.00 6.24
N ILE A 228 15.94 -13.57 7.05
CA ILE A 228 16.88 -12.49 6.71
C ILE A 228 17.94 -12.97 5.72
N PHE A 229 18.41 -14.22 5.88
CA PHE A 229 19.38 -14.82 4.95
C PHE A 229 18.76 -15.05 3.56
N GLU A 230 17.52 -15.54 3.50
CA GLU A 230 16.80 -15.71 2.22
C GLU A 230 16.59 -14.38 1.48
N TRP A 231 16.25 -13.31 2.22
CA TRP A 231 16.12 -11.97 1.64
C TRP A 231 17.45 -11.39 1.16
N LEU A 232 18.55 -11.62 1.90
CA LEU A 232 19.90 -11.23 1.48
C LEU A 232 20.35 -11.97 0.22
N ASP A 233 20.05 -13.27 0.12
CA ASP A 233 20.36 -14.08 -1.06
C ASP A 233 19.54 -13.64 -2.28
N GLU A 234 18.25 -13.33 -2.11
CA GLU A 234 17.42 -12.77 -3.19
C GLU A 234 17.93 -11.39 -3.65
N LEU A 235 18.38 -10.55 -2.71
CA LEU A 235 18.97 -9.26 -3.01
C LEU A 235 20.32 -9.41 -3.74
N LEU A 236 21.19 -10.31 -3.30
CA LEU A 236 22.47 -10.62 -3.95
C LEU A 236 22.28 -11.17 -5.36
N ASN A 237 21.29 -12.04 -5.57
CA ASN A 237 20.94 -12.58 -6.89
C ASN A 237 20.40 -11.49 -7.84
N ASN A 238 19.65 -10.53 -7.32
CA ASN A 238 19.21 -9.38 -8.11
C ASN A 238 20.39 -8.47 -8.48
N PHE A 239 21.37 -8.29 -7.59
CA PHE A 239 22.59 -7.52 -7.87
C PHE A 239 23.51 -8.20 -8.89
N SER A 240 23.65 -9.53 -8.85
CA SER A 240 24.45 -10.27 -9.83
C SER A 240 23.84 -10.19 -11.23
N GLY A 241 22.51 -10.25 -11.36
CA GLY A 241 21.80 -10.01 -12.62
C GLY A 241 22.00 -8.58 -13.14
N LEU A 242 22.02 -7.59 -12.25
CA LEU A 242 22.31 -6.19 -12.60
C LEU A 242 23.74 -6.02 -13.11
N GLN A 243 24.72 -6.67 -12.48
CA GLN A 243 26.12 -6.64 -12.90
C GLN A 243 26.30 -7.17 -14.32
N HIS A 244 25.70 -8.32 -14.65
CA HIS A 244 25.73 -8.87 -16.00
C HIS A 244 25.11 -7.92 -17.04
N GLY A 245 24.02 -7.24 -16.68
CA GLY A 245 23.40 -6.22 -17.52
C GLY A 245 24.31 -5.01 -17.76
N VAL A 246 25.05 -4.56 -16.75
CA VAL A 246 26.01 -3.45 -16.86
C VAL A 246 27.21 -3.84 -17.72
N GLU A 247 27.75 -5.06 -17.55
CA GLU A 247 28.87 -5.57 -18.35
C GLU A 247 28.48 -5.74 -19.84
N ALA A 248 27.29 -6.30 -20.11
CA ALA A 248 26.74 -6.37 -21.46
C ALA A 248 26.52 -4.99 -22.07
N GLY A 249 26.01 -4.03 -21.28
CA GLY A 249 25.86 -2.64 -21.69
C GLY A 249 27.21 -1.99 -22.03
N LEU A 250 28.26 -2.23 -21.24
CA LEU A 250 29.61 -1.75 -21.51
C LEU A 250 30.21 -2.35 -22.78
N ALA A 251 29.97 -3.64 -23.05
CA ALA A 251 30.40 -4.27 -24.29
C ALA A 251 29.76 -3.60 -25.52
N ILE A 252 28.44 -3.37 -25.47
CA ILE A 252 27.72 -2.66 -26.54
C ILE A 252 28.28 -1.24 -26.70
N LEU A 253 28.48 -0.50 -25.60
CA LEU A 253 29.04 0.85 -25.65
C LEU A 253 30.41 0.88 -26.32
N ARG A 254 31.30 -0.07 -26.01
CA ARG A 254 32.62 -0.19 -26.66
C ARG A 254 32.51 -0.42 -28.17
N THR A 255 31.62 -1.30 -28.61
CA THR A 255 31.40 -1.55 -30.04
C THR A 255 30.89 -0.29 -30.77
N GLN A 256 29.95 0.44 -30.18
CA GLN A 256 29.38 1.66 -30.78
C GLN A 256 30.39 2.80 -30.86
N VAL A 257 31.30 2.91 -29.88
CA VAL A 257 32.39 3.91 -29.91
C VAL A 257 33.41 3.61 -31.01
N ASN A 258 33.68 2.33 -31.29
CA ASN A 258 34.59 1.92 -32.37
C ASN A 258 33.99 2.10 -33.78
N HIS A 259 32.67 2.31 -33.89
CA HIS A 259 31.96 2.54 -35.16
C HIS A 259 31.22 3.89 -35.16
N PRO A 260 31.92 5.03 -35.03
CA PRO A 260 31.30 6.33 -34.76
C PRO A 260 30.45 6.87 -35.92
N ARG A 261 30.69 6.39 -37.15
CA ARG A 261 29.90 6.78 -38.33
C ARG A 261 28.51 6.14 -38.34
N GLU A 262 28.41 4.90 -37.87
CA GLU A 262 27.17 4.12 -37.79
C GLU A 262 26.37 4.48 -36.53
N ALA A 263 27.08 4.77 -35.42
CA ALA A 263 26.49 5.11 -34.13
C ALA A 263 26.21 6.61 -33.93
N LYS A 264 26.22 7.44 -34.99
CA LYS A 264 26.22 8.92 -34.88
C LYS A 264 25.05 9.47 -34.05
N ILE A 265 23.84 8.94 -34.23
CA ILE A 265 22.63 9.40 -33.52
C ILE A 265 22.72 9.02 -32.03
N PHE A 266 23.14 7.78 -31.75
CA PHE A 266 23.32 7.26 -30.40
C PHE A 266 24.38 8.05 -29.61
N LEU A 267 25.56 8.25 -30.21
CA LEU A 267 26.66 9.03 -29.61
C LEU A 267 26.27 10.50 -29.41
N SER A 268 25.51 11.08 -30.33
CA SER A 268 25.00 12.46 -30.21
C SER A 268 23.98 12.59 -29.07
N SER A 269 23.10 11.60 -28.90
CA SER A 269 22.16 11.55 -27.77
C SER A 269 22.89 11.42 -26.43
N MET A 270 23.89 10.54 -26.34
CA MET A 270 24.70 10.40 -25.12
C MET A 270 25.47 11.68 -24.79
N LYS A 271 26.01 12.37 -25.80
CA LYS A 271 26.68 13.66 -25.64
C LYS A 271 25.71 14.75 -25.15
N ALA A 272 24.51 14.82 -25.72
CA ALA A 272 23.48 15.79 -25.32
C ALA A 272 23.04 15.61 -23.86
N GLN A 273 23.00 14.37 -23.38
CA GLN A 273 22.64 14.02 -22.01
C GLN A 273 23.84 13.96 -21.05
N ASN A 274 25.06 14.20 -21.53
CA ASN A 274 26.31 14.14 -20.77
C ASN A 274 26.56 12.83 -19.99
N ILE A 275 26.01 11.70 -20.48
CA ILE A 275 26.09 10.39 -19.79
C ILE A 275 27.55 9.94 -19.61
N GLY A 276 28.38 10.13 -20.64
CA GLY A 276 29.80 9.77 -20.58
C GLY A 276 30.59 10.61 -19.57
N GLY A 277 30.29 11.90 -19.46
CA GLY A 277 30.91 12.78 -18.45
C GLY A 277 30.49 12.39 -17.02
N ASP A 278 29.25 11.94 -16.84
CA ASP A 278 28.73 11.51 -15.55
C ASP A 278 29.35 10.19 -15.08
N LEU A 279 29.51 9.22 -15.99
CA LEU A 279 30.20 7.95 -15.72
C LEU A 279 31.70 8.14 -15.44
N ALA A 280 32.37 9.01 -16.20
CA ALA A 280 33.79 9.31 -15.98
C ALA A 280 34.04 10.01 -14.63
N ALA A 281 33.14 10.93 -14.25
CA ALA A 281 33.17 11.57 -12.94
C ALA A 281 32.95 10.55 -11.81
N MET A 282 31.96 9.67 -11.93
CA MET A 282 31.71 8.59 -10.97
C MET A 282 32.93 7.68 -10.80
N GLY A 283 33.55 7.23 -11.89
CA GLY A 283 34.75 6.40 -11.83
C GLY A 283 35.96 7.10 -11.20
N SER A 284 36.12 8.40 -11.46
CA SER A 284 37.18 9.20 -10.84
C SER A 284 36.96 9.41 -9.35
N ASP A 285 35.71 9.61 -8.93
CA ASP A 285 35.33 9.76 -7.52
C ASP A 285 35.60 8.47 -6.73
N VAL A 286 35.22 7.31 -7.29
CA VAL A 286 35.46 5.99 -6.68
C VAL A 286 36.96 5.69 -6.61
N ARG A 287 37.71 5.91 -7.70
CA ARG A 287 39.16 5.67 -7.72
C ARG A 287 39.88 6.52 -6.67
N ARG A 288 39.55 7.81 -6.60
CA ARG A 288 40.11 8.72 -5.60
C ARG A 288 39.80 8.25 -4.18
N LEU A 289 38.57 7.79 -3.93
CA LEU A 289 38.19 7.24 -2.63
C LEU A 289 39.06 6.04 -2.24
N MET A 290 39.31 5.13 -3.18
CA MET A 290 40.15 3.95 -2.96
C MET A 290 41.61 4.32 -2.70
N GLU A 291 42.14 5.32 -3.41
CA GLU A 291 43.54 5.76 -3.28
C GLU A 291 43.80 6.55 -1.98
N THR A 292 42.87 7.42 -1.57
CA THR A 292 43.11 8.33 -0.43
C THR A 292 42.53 7.83 0.89
N GLY A 293 41.75 6.74 0.89
CA GLY A 293 41.11 6.17 2.08
C GLY A 293 40.11 7.11 2.78
N THR A 294 39.88 8.29 2.22
CA THR A 294 39.20 9.40 2.86
C THR A 294 37.93 9.72 2.11
N VAL A 295 36.81 9.24 2.66
CA VAL A 295 35.50 9.84 2.35
C VAL A 295 35.60 11.28 2.81
N ARG A 296 35.66 12.26 1.90
CA ARG A 296 35.64 13.66 2.32
C ARG A 296 34.43 13.87 3.21
N THR A 297 34.67 14.29 4.45
CA THR A 297 33.65 14.88 5.32
C THR A 297 33.23 16.21 4.69
N THR A 298 32.37 16.17 3.68
CA THR A 298 31.52 17.33 3.41
C THR A 298 30.52 17.34 4.55
N THR A 299 30.88 18.00 5.66
CA THR A 299 30.10 18.02 6.89
C THR A 299 28.64 18.34 6.64
N TRP A 300 28.33 19.17 5.63
CA TRP A 300 27.03 19.19 4.96
C TRP A 300 27.27 19.59 3.50
N ALA A 301 26.55 19.02 2.55
CA ALA A 301 26.56 19.52 1.17
C ALA A 301 26.23 21.03 1.21
N GLN A 302 27.20 21.89 0.91
CA GLN A 302 26.99 23.34 0.91
C GLN A 302 25.75 23.66 0.06
N LYS A 303 24.74 24.25 0.70
CA LYS A 303 23.44 24.55 0.11
C LYS A 303 23.66 25.27 -1.24
N GLY A 304 23.31 24.61 -2.34
CA GLY A 304 23.40 25.15 -3.71
C GLY A 304 24.48 24.57 -4.62
N LYS A 305 25.46 23.79 -4.12
CA LYS A 305 26.49 23.18 -4.97
C LYS A 305 26.09 21.78 -5.45
N LYS A 306 25.60 21.66 -6.68
CA LYS A 306 25.20 20.39 -7.31
C LYS A 306 26.34 19.34 -7.36
N ALA A 307 27.59 19.78 -7.43
CA ALA A 307 28.75 18.90 -7.56
C ALA A 307 29.06 18.08 -6.30
N SER A 308 28.94 18.66 -5.10
CA SER A 308 29.22 17.95 -3.85
C SER A 308 28.18 16.87 -3.55
N ALA A 309 26.90 17.14 -3.83
CA ALA A 309 25.83 16.16 -3.68
C ALA A 309 25.97 14.97 -4.64
N LYS A 310 26.56 15.17 -5.82
CA LYS A 310 26.83 14.12 -6.81
C LYS A 310 27.95 13.17 -6.34
N TYR A 311 29.06 13.73 -5.84
CA TYR A 311 30.19 12.98 -5.29
C TYR A 311 29.77 12.03 -4.15
N THR A 312 29.00 12.55 -3.17
CA THR A 312 28.53 11.73 -2.03
C THR A 312 27.72 10.54 -2.51
N ARG A 313 26.81 10.74 -3.48
CA ARG A 313 25.99 9.63 -4.03
C ARG A 313 26.82 8.56 -4.73
N ASN A 314 27.86 8.96 -5.46
CA ASN A 314 28.72 8.04 -6.21
C ASN A 314 29.59 7.15 -5.29
N THR A 315 29.85 7.59 -4.07
CA THR A 315 30.81 6.95 -3.14
C THR A 315 30.13 6.32 -1.92
N MET A 316 28.81 6.50 -1.74
CA MET A 316 28.07 5.90 -0.63
C MET A 316 28.04 4.37 -0.75
N GLY A 317 28.48 3.68 0.31
CA GLY A 317 28.46 2.21 0.38
C GLY A 317 29.62 1.49 -0.32
N VAL A 318 30.58 2.23 -0.89
CA VAL A 318 31.81 1.65 -1.43
C VAL A 318 32.70 1.21 -0.27
N HIS A 319 32.97 -0.09 -0.18
CA HIS A 319 33.87 -0.64 0.83
C HIS A 319 35.33 -0.40 0.42
N ILE A 320 36.12 0.17 1.32
CA ILE A 320 37.56 0.30 1.15
C ILE A 320 38.18 -0.94 1.81
N PRO A 321 38.90 -1.79 1.07
CA PRO A 321 39.51 -3.01 1.61
C PRO A 321 40.62 -2.72 2.63
#